data_AF-A0A3M3XMV2-F1
#
_entry.id   AF-A0A3M3XMV2-F1
#
_cell.length_a   1.000
_cell.length_b   1.000
_cell.length_c   1.000
_cell.angle_alpha   90.00
_cell.angle_beta   90.00
_cell.angle_gamma   90.00
#
_symmetry.space_group_name_H-M   'P 1'
#
loop_
_entity.id
_entity.type
_entity.pdbx_description
1 polymer ?
#
loop_
_entity_poly.entity_id
_entity_poly.type
_entity_poly.pdbx_seq_one_letter_code
_entity_poly.pdbx_strand_id
1 'polypeptide(L)'
;MGFQNGALASTGSACLKKANELFYVVHPKVHKPLLGPFLTAEEAECGRVVMRSSDAAVEARQVGAIDEFTYWHAINNGQVMQAFAEVPAREQRQ
;
A
#
# COMPACT_ATOMS: atom_id res chain seq x y z
N MET A 1 43.72 0.42 5.96
CA MET A 1 42.38 1.05 5.95
C MET A 1 42.08 1.49 4.53
N GLY A 2 41.18 0.80 3.85
CA GLY A 2 40.67 1.22 2.54
C GLY A 2 39.15 1.11 2.59
N PHE A 3 38.47 2.24 2.74
CA PHE A 3 37.02 2.29 2.74
C PHE A 3 36.55 2.15 1.29
N GLN A 4 36.25 0.92 0.89
CA GLN A 4 35.47 0.67 -0.32
C GLN A 4 34.01 0.96 0.03
N ASN A 5 33.61 2.22 -0.11
CA ASN A 5 32.21 2.59 -0.12
C ASN A 5 31.59 1.98 -1.37
N GLY A 6 30.98 0.81 -1.18
CA GLY A 6 30.15 0.15 -2.18
C GLY A 6 28.96 1.05 -2.48
N ALA A 7 29.13 1.95 -3.45
CA ALA A 7 28.02 2.58 -4.12
C ALA A 7 27.27 1.48 -4.86
N LEU A 8 26.18 1.00 -4.26
CA LEU A 8 25.14 0.28 -4.98
C LEU A 8 24.57 1.27 -6.00
N ALA A 9 25.09 1.20 -7.22
CA ALA A 9 24.49 1.88 -8.36
C ALA A 9 23.03 1.42 -8.43
N SER A 10 22.10 2.35 -8.22
CA SER A 10 20.66 2.14 -8.39
C SER A 10 20.40 1.77 -9.84
N THR A 11 20.52 0.47 -10.13
CA THR A 11 20.30 -0.10 -11.45
C THR A 11 18.89 -0.63 -11.45
N GLY A 12 17.95 0.32 -11.54
CA GLY A 12 16.54 0.06 -11.66
C GLY A 12 15.98 1.02 -12.68
N SER A 13 16.19 0.70 -13.96
CA SER A 13 15.38 1.27 -15.04
C SER A 13 13.92 1.25 -14.58
N ALA A 14 13.36 2.42 -14.32
CA ALA A 14 11.97 2.63 -13.96
C ALA A 14 11.09 2.33 -15.18
N CYS A 15 11.08 1.08 -15.63
CA CYS A 15 9.98 0.56 -16.42
C CYS A 15 8.83 0.37 -15.42
N LEU A 16 8.19 1.50 -15.07
CA LEU A 16 6.94 1.55 -14.35
C LEU A 16 5.99 0.58 -15.05
N LYS A 17 5.72 -0.56 -14.41
CA LYS A 17 4.67 -1.46 -14.88
C LYS A 17 3.41 -0.62 -15.00
N LYS A 18 2.77 -0.65 -16.17
CA LYS A 18 1.42 -0.12 -16.35
C LYS A 18 0.46 -0.95 -15.48
N ALA A 19 0.42 -0.67 -14.20
CA ALA A 19 -0.76 -0.98 -13.43
C ALA A 19 -1.80 0.05 -13.87
N ASN A 20 -2.85 -0.45 -14.50
CA ASN A 20 -3.97 0.35 -14.96
C ASN A 20 -5.00 0.58 -13.86
N GLU A 21 -4.78 -0.02 -12.68
CA GLU A 21 -5.68 0.06 -11.54
C GLU A 21 -4.89 0.32 -10.26
N LEU A 22 -5.50 1.11 -9.38
CA LEU A 22 -5.10 1.27 -8.00
C LEU A 22 -6.29 0.92 -7.11
N PHE A 23 -6.00 0.31 -5.97
CA PHE A 23 -7.01 -0.06 -5.00
C PHE A 23 -7.00 0.89 -3.81
N TYR A 24 -8.17 1.11 -3.23
CA TYR A 24 -8.39 2.05 -2.14
C TYR A 24 -9.35 1.45 -1.13
N VAL A 25 -9.19 1.79 0.15
CA VAL A 25 -10.20 1.53 1.17
C VAL A 25 -11.07 2.78 1.27
N VAL A 26 -12.36 2.64 0.99
CA VAL A 26 -13.35 3.73 1.02
C VAL A 26 -14.38 3.48 2.11
N HIS A 27 -15.14 4.52 2.46
CA HIS A 27 -16.21 4.43 3.44
C HIS A 27 -17.37 5.35 3.02
N PRO A 28 -18.64 4.91 3.09
CA PRO A 28 -19.78 5.66 2.55
C PRO A 28 -19.97 7.04 3.20
N LYS A 29 -19.47 7.22 4.42
CA LYS A 29 -19.53 8.50 5.16
C LYS A 29 -18.38 9.47 4.85
N VAL A 30 -17.40 9.09 4.03
CA VAL A 30 -16.20 9.89 3.74
C VAL A 30 -15.98 10.00 2.24
N HIS A 31 -15.89 11.24 1.73
CA HIS A 31 -15.72 11.49 0.30
C HIS A 31 -14.34 11.09 -0.26
N LYS A 32 -13.34 10.94 0.60
CA LYS A 32 -11.98 10.54 0.22
C LYS A 32 -11.72 9.10 0.68
N PRO A 33 -10.85 8.36 -0.04
CA PRO A 33 -10.31 7.12 0.47
C PRO A 33 -9.75 7.28 1.89
N LEU A 34 -10.03 6.31 2.75
CA LEU A 34 -9.41 6.20 4.06
C LEU A 34 -7.99 5.69 3.96
N LEU A 35 -7.74 4.71 3.09
CA LEU A 35 -6.41 4.15 2.83
C LEU A 35 -6.19 3.96 1.33
N GLY A 36 -4.92 3.90 0.96
CA GLY A 36 -4.44 3.71 -0.41
C GLY A 36 -3.55 4.87 -0.87
N PRO A 37 -2.99 4.79 -2.08
CA PRO A 37 -3.21 3.72 -3.06
C PRO A 37 -2.56 2.39 -2.65
N PHE A 38 -3.08 1.28 -3.20
CA PHE A 38 -2.50 -0.07 -3.14
C PHE A 38 -2.37 -0.63 -4.56
N LEU A 39 -1.39 -1.51 -4.78
CA LEU A 39 -1.17 -2.11 -6.10
C LEU A 39 -2.04 -3.34 -6.33
N THR A 40 -2.49 -4.00 -5.27
CA THR A 40 -3.39 -5.16 -5.36
C THR A 40 -4.61 -5.05 -4.46
N ALA A 41 -5.65 -5.83 -4.78
CA ALA A 41 -6.86 -5.90 -3.97
C ALA A 41 -6.59 -6.53 -2.60
N GLU A 42 -5.67 -7.50 -2.51
CA GLU A 42 -5.30 -8.16 -1.27
C GLU A 42 -4.62 -7.20 -0.30
N GLU A 43 -3.75 -6.33 -0.78
CA GLU A 43 -3.14 -5.27 0.02
C GLU A 43 -4.19 -4.30 0.58
N ALA A 44 -5.14 -3.89 -0.25
CA ALA A 44 -6.24 -3.03 0.18
C ALA A 44 -7.16 -3.76 1.19
N GLU A 45 -7.36 -5.06 1.04
CA GLU A 45 -8.16 -5.88 1.94
C GLU A 45 -7.48 -6.02 3.31
N CYS A 46 -6.16 -6.20 3.37
CA CYS A 46 -5.40 -6.08 4.63
C CYS A 46 -5.69 -4.73 5.31
N GLY A 47 -5.67 -3.63 4.55
CA GLY A 47 -6.01 -2.31 5.05
C GLY A 47 -7.44 -2.22 5.58
N ARG A 48 -8.42 -2.82 4.88
CA ARG A 48 -9.82 -2.88 5.30
C ARG A 48 -9.97 -3.63 6.63
N VAL A 49 -9.28 -4.76 6.78
CA VAL A 49 -9.25 -5.56 8.02
C VAL A 49 -8.63 -4.75 9.17
N VAL A 50 -7.51 -4.07 8.93
CA VAL A 50 -6.83 -3.23 9.94
C VAL A 50 -7.71 -2.04 10.38
N MET A 51 -8.50 -1.45 9.48
CA MET A 51 -9.39 -0.32 9.77
C MET A 51 -10.50 -0.66 10.78
N ARG A 52 -10.93 -1.94 10.86
CA ARG A 52 -12.00 -2.42 11.76
C ARG A 52 -13.32 -1.64 11.67
N SER A 53 -13.64 -1.11 10.49
CA SER A 53 -14.95 -0.50 10.20
C SER A 53 -15.78 -1.45 9.35
N SER A 54 -17.02 -1.74 9.77
CA SER A 54 -17.94 -2.63 9.06
C SER A 54 -18.32 -2.14 7.68
N ASP A 55 -18.37 -0.81 7.51
CA ASP A 55 -18.85 -0.17 6.28
C ASP A 55 -17.69 0.23 5.36
N ALA A 56 -16.43 -0.06 5.76
CA ALA A 56 -15.29 0.13 4.89
C ALA A 56 -15.26 -0.95 3.80
N ALA A 57 -14.96 -0.55 2.57
CA ALA A 57 -14.91 -1.43 1.40
C ALA A 57 -13.66 -1.16 0.56
N VAL A 58 -13.23 -2.16 -0.21
CA VAL A 58 -12.18 -1.99 -1.22
C VAL A 58 -12.82 -1.53 -2.53
N GLU A 59 -12.24 -0.49 -3.14
CA GLU A 59 -12.64 0.05 -4.43
C GLU A 59 -11.43 0.08 -5.37
N ALA A 60 -11.60 -0.45 -6.58
CA ALA A 60 -10.63 -0.35 -7.66
C ALA A 60 -10.90 0.91 -8.49
N ARG A 61 -9.85 1.66 -8.84
CA ARG A 61 -9.93 2.84 -9.71
C ARG A 61 -8.96 2.70 -10.86
N GLN A 62 -9.48 2.86 -12.08
CA GLN A 62 -8.66 2.92 -13.28
C GLN A 62 -7.77 4.16 -13.26
N VAL A 63 -6.50 3.98 -13.61
CA VAL A 63 -5.52 5.04 -13.77
C VAL A 63 -4.83 4.90 -15.12
N GLY A 64 -4.63 6.01 -15.82
CA GLY A 64 -4.00 5.98 -17.16
C GLY A 64 -2.51 5.63 -17.12
N ALA A 65 -1.84 6.02 -16.03
CA ALA A 65 -0.47 5.64 -15.71
C ALA A 65 -0.26 5.86 -14.21
N ILE A 66 0.68 5.12 -13.63
CA ILE A 66 1.17 5.34 -12.27
C ILE A 66 2.55 5.97 -12.39
N ASP A 67 2.74 7.12 -11.77
CA ASP A 67 4.08 7.73 -11.65
C ASP A 67 4.92 7.04 -10.57
N GLU A 68 6.23 7.28 -10.58
CA GLU A 68 7.17 6.64 -9.65
C GLU A 68 6.83 6.88 -8.18
N PHE A 69 6.38 8.10 -7.85
CA PHE A 69 6.01 8.45 -6.48
C PHE A 69 4.80 7.64 -6.02
N THR A 70 3.77 7.56 -6.85
CA THR A 70 2.54 6.81 -6.58
C THR A 70 2.82 5.32 -6.49
N TYR A 71 3.70 4.79 -7.34
CA TYR A 71 4.12 3.39 -7.29
C TYR A 71 4.79 3.03 -5.97
N TRP A 72 5.80 3.80 -5.54
CA TRP A 72 6.50 3.53 -4.29
C TRP A 72 5.62 3.78 -3.06
N HIS A 73 4.72 4.77 -3.10
CA HIS A 73 3.74 4.98 -2.06
C HIS A 73 2.78 3.79 -1.93
N ALA A 74 2.32 3.23 -3.05
CA ALA A 74 1.46 2.05 -3.04
C ALA A 74 2.16 0.80 -2.49
N ILE A 75 3.43 0.58 -2.87
CA ILE A 75 4.27 -0.50 -2.31
C ILE A 75 4.39 -0.35 -0.79
N ASN A 76 4.69 0.87 -0.31
CA ASN A 76 4.83 1.13 1.12
C ASN A 76 3.52 0.86 1.87
N ASN A 77 2.39 1.31 1.32
CA ASN A 77 1.09 1.06 1.93
C ASN A 77 0.77 -0.44 2.02
N GLY A 78 1.03 -1.20 0.96
CA GLY A 78 0.84 -2.65 0.95
C GLY A 78 1.65 -3.36 2.04
N GLN A 79 2.95 -3.07 2.12
CA GLN A 79 3.85 -3.64 3.13
C GLN A 79 3.42 -3.28 4.56
N VAL A 80 3.04 -2.02 4.81
CA VAL A 80 2.57 -1.57 6.12
C VAL A 80 1.29 -2.31 6.52
N MET A 81 0.31 -2.41 5.62
CA MET A 81 -0.97 -3.06 5.95
C MET A 81 -0.84 -4.57 6.15
N GLN A 82 0.00 -5.24 5.37
CA GLN A 82 0.32 -6.66 5.60
C GLN A 82 0.94 -6.86 6.98
N ALA A 83 1.94 -6.05 7.34
CA ALA A 83 2.56 -6.13 8.67
C ALA A 83 1.55 -5.91 9.81
N PHE A 84 0.64 -4.95 9.69
CA PHE A 84 -0.40 -4.72 10.69
C PHE A 84 -1.46 -5.82 10.74
N ALA A 85 -1.80 -6.43 9.59
CA ALA A 85 -2.74 -7.54 9.52
C ALA A 85 -2.14 -8.86 10.09
N GLU A 86 -0.83 -9.04 9.97
CA GLU A 86 -0.11 -10.21 10.51
C GLU A 86 0.13 -10.16 12.02
N VAL A 87 0.01 -8.99 12.67
CA VAL A 87 0.15 -8.90 14.14
C VAL A 87 -1.05 -9.60 14.79
N PRO A 88 -0.88 -10.79 15.43
CA PRO A 88 -1.94 -11.36 16.23
C PRO A 88 -2.30 -10.34 17.30
N ALA A 89 -3.60 -10.16 17.55
CA ALA A 89 -4.09 -9.22 18.54
C ALA A 89 -3.27 -9.40 19.83
N ARG A 90 -2.37 -8.45 20.13
CA ARG A 90 -1.75 -8.41 21.44
C ARG A 90 -2.91 -8.34 22.41
N GLU A 91 -3.01 -9.32 23.30
CA GLU A 91 -3.91 -9.27 24.45
C GLU A 91 -3.81 -7.86 25.01
N GLN A 92 -4.90 -7.10 24.87
CA GLN A 92 -5.06 -5.86 25.57
C GLN A 92 -5.10 -6.25 27.04
N ARG A 93 -3.94 -6.23 27.70
CA ARG A 93 -3.88 -6.32 29.16
C ARG A 93 -4.72 -5.17 29.68
N GLN A 94 -5.75 -5.60 30.42
CA GLN A 94 -6.74 -4.83 31.16
C GLN A 94 -6.12 -3.69 31.95
#